data_AF-A0A315B4A8-F1
#
_entry.id   AF-A0A315B4A8-F1
#
_cell.length_a   1.000
_cell.length_b   1.000
_cell.length_c   1.000
_cell.angle_alpha   90.00
_cell.angle_beta   90.00
_cell.angle_gamma   90.00
#
_symmetry.space_group_name_H-M   'P 1'
#
loop_
_entity.id
_entity.type
_entity.pdbx_description
1 polymer ?
#
loop_
_entity_poly.entity_id
_entity_poly.type
_entity_poly.pdbx_seq_one_letter_code
_entity_poly.pdbx_strand_id
1 'polypeptide(L)'
;MYGNAMSVFQTTAIFMETSHMTENVRSQDAAQDAPVNSGMPNRSDILFLIFLACIMATVAWVGVLSYKEGYKNEVTKHNGEAWVKWMKDNSEARTQEGFSVENCAASETERKRWGDCFKELTEKVAPLNNLTNPFTNVPVHFVAKCDPKDRSTVGAIFLEKLVATPLGSAIPVVASQLVDIDPIDTKLSLRLTVCDKGGYANKVDEFEF
;
A
#
# COMPACT_ATOMS: atom_id res chain seq x y z
N MET A 1 7.99 37.15 -10.28
CA MET A 1 9.06 36.51 -11.08
C MET A 1 8.37 35.83 -12.25
N TYR A 2 8.44 36.46 -13.43
CA TYR A 2 7.72 36.12 -14.66
C TYR A 2 8.74 36.05 -15.81
N GLY A 3 8.49 35.22 -16.83
CA GLY A 3 9.23 35.18 -18.12
C GLY A 3 10.02 33.87 -18.29
N ASN A 4 9.63 32.85 -19.07
CA ASN A 4 9.01 32.73 -20.41
C ASN A 4 10.01 32.87 -21.58
N ALA A 5 10.14 31.76 -22.32
CA ALA A 5 10.33 31.58 -23.76
C ALA A 5 11.38 32.38 -24.58
N MET A 6 12.13 31.58 -25.36
CA MET A 6 12.51 31.79 -26.77
C MET A 6 13.73 32.68 -27.10
N SER A 7 14.48 32.19 -28.10
CA SER A 7 15.46 32.90 -28.96
C SER A 7 16.90 32.92 -28.46
N VAL A 8 17.80 32.20 -29.17
CA VAL A 8 18.88 32.82 -29.96
C VAL A 8 19.24 31.87 -31.12
N PHE A 9 18.60 32.10 -32.27
CA PHE A 9 19.17 31.77 -33.58
C PHE A 9 20.06 32.97 -33.97
N GLN A 10 21.35 32.75 -34.19
CA GLN A 10 22.25 33.71 -34.84
C GLN A 10 23.41 32.89 -35.44
N THR A 11 23.36 32.53 -36.71
CA THR A 11 23.84 33.30 -37.88
C THR A 11 25.34 33.58 -37.83
N THR A 12 26.09 32.78 -38.60
CA THR A 12 27.23 33.26 -39.39
C THR A 12 27.33 32.42 -40.66
N ALA A 13 26.75 32.93 -41.74
CA ALA A 13 27.18 32.61 -43.09
C ALA A 13 28.53 33.28 -43.31
N ILE A 14 29.57 32.51 -43.62
CA ILE A 14 30.86 33.03 -44.10
C ILE A 14 31.31 32.17 -45.28
N PHE A 15 31.39 32.86 -46.42
CA PHE A 15 32.20 32.59 -47.61
C PHE A 15 31.88 31.39 -48.51
N MET A 16 31.02 31.69 -49.47
CA MET A 16 31.03 31.12 -50.81
C MET A 16 32.19 31.79 -51.57
N GLU A 17 33.34 31.11 -51.66
CA GLU A 17 34.44 31.51 -52.54
C GLU A 17 34.67 30.41 -53.58
N THR A 18 34.24 30.72 -54.80
CA THR A 18 34.61 29.99 -56.01
C THR A 18 36.11 30.11 -56.23
N SER A 19 36.84 29.02 -56.00
CA SER A 19 38.21 28.87 -56.47
C SER A 19 38.36 27.57 -57.22
N HIS A 20 38.48 27.73 -58.54
CA HIS A 20 39.27 26.93 -59.47
C HIS A 20 39.07 25.40 -59.49
N MET A 21 38.48 24.94 -60.60
CA MET A 21 38.81 23.65 -61.18
C MET A 21 40.33 23.57 -61.38
N THR A 22 40.96 22.66 -60.66
CA THR A 22 42.17 21.99 -61.14
C THR A 22 41.95 20.50 -60.94
N GLU A 23 41.55 19.87 -62.04
CA GLU A 23 41.66 18.44 -62.25
C GLU A 23 43.10 18.02 -61.95
N ASN A 24 43.27 17.22 -60.90
CA ASN A 24 44.50 16.50 -60.66
C ASN A 24 44.11 15.06 -60.35
N VAL A 25 43.93 14.31 -61.44
CA VAL A 25 43.88 12.84 -61.41
C VAL A 25 45.25 12.38 -60.91
N ARG A 26 45.36 12.15 -59.60
CA ARG A 26 46.45 11.38 -59.04
C ARG A 26 45.89 10.04 -58.59
N SER A 27 45.95 9.08 -59.51
CA SER A 27 45.94 7.66 -59.17
C SER A 27 47.05 7.41 -58.15
N GLN A 28 46.68 7.22 -56.90
CA GLN A 28 47.49 6.52 -55.91
C GLN A 28 46.66 5.35 -55.42
N ASP A 29 46.79 4.24 -56.15
CA ASP A 29 46.76 2.91 -55.58
C ASP A 29 47.80 2.86 -54.44
N ALA A 30 47.33 3.16 -53.25
CA ALA A 30 47.91 2.65 -52.03
C ALA A 30 46.72 2.17 -51.23
N ALA A 31 46.54 0.86 -51.20
CA ALA A 31 45.66 0.20 -50.24
C ALA A 31 46.15 0.59 -48.83
N GLN A 32 45.66 1.72 -48.32
CA GLN A 32 45.56 1.93 -46.89
C GLN A 32 44.48 0.95 -46.45
N ASP A 33 44.90 -0.17 -45.87
CA ASP A 33 44.02 -1.02 -45.09
C ASP A 33 43.31 -0.13 -44.08
N ALA A 34 42.08 0.30 -44.42
CA ALA A 34 41.19 0.90 -43.46
C ALA A 34 41.11 -0.10 -42.30
N PRO A 35 41.31 0.32 -41.04
CA PRO A 35 41.28 -0.60 -39.92
C PRO A 35 39.97 -1.36 -40.00
N VAL A 36 40.06 -2.67 -40.24
CA VAL A 36 38.90 -3.54 -40.39
C VAL A 36 38.15 -3.44 -39.07
N ASN A 37 37.06 -2.67 -39.06
CA ASN A 37 36.14 -2.63 -37.93
C ASN A 37 35.55 -4.03 -37.87
N SER A 38 36.03 -4.85 -36.93
CA SER A 38 35.79 -6.29 -36.90
C SER A 38 34.33 -6.67 -36.63
N GLY A 39 33.39 -5.70 -36.65
CA GLY A 39 32.00 -5.88 -36.28
C GLY A 39 31.81 -6.27 -34.82
N MET A 40 32.90 -6.37 -34.05
CA MET A 40 32.88 -6.71 -32.64
C MET A 40 32.69 -5.45 -31.80
N PRO A 41 31.88 -5.52 -30.73
CA PRO A 41 31.60 -4.36 -29.89
C PRO A 41 32.88 -3.81 -29.27
N ASN A 42 33.03 -2.48 -29.31
CA ASN A 42 34.17 -1.80 -28.72
C ASN A 42 34.10 -1.93 -27.17
N ARG A 43 35.22 -1.68 -26.47
CA ARG A 43 35.25 -1.72 -24.99
C ARG A 43 34.18 -0.79 -24.37
N SER A 44 33.95 0.37 -24.98
CA SER A 44 32.89 1.30 -24.59
C SER A 44 31.49 0.70 -24.77
N ASP A 45 31.26 -0.01 -25.88
CA ASP A 45 29.97 -0.63 -26.17
C ASP A 45 29.69 -1.79 -25.19
N ILE A 46 30.70 -2.60 -24.88
CA ILE A 46 30.59 -3.68 -23.88
C ILE A 46 30.28 -3.11 -22.50
N LEU A 47 30.98 -2.04 -22.07
CA LEU A 47 30.69 -1.38 -20.80
C LEU A 47 29.27 -0.79 -20.76
N PHE A 48 28.82 -0.18 -21.85
CA PHE A 48 27.47 0.35 -21.97
C PHE A 48 26.40 -0.76 -21.89
N LEU A 49 26.61 -1.89 -22.57
CA LEU A 49 25.68 -3.02 -22.53
C LEU A 49 25.61 -3.67 -21.15
N ILE A 50 26.75 -3.83 -20.47
CA ILE A 50 26.77 -4.31 -19.08
C ILE A 50 26.00 -3.35 -18.18
N PHE A 51 26.22 -2.04 -18.33
CA PHE A 51 25.49 -1.03 -17.56
C PHE A 51 23.98 -1.11 -17.81
N LEU A 52 23.54 -1.22 -19.06
CA LEU A 52 22.12 -1.38 -19.40
C LEU A 52 21.53 -2.64 -18.74
N ALA A 53 22.24 -3.78 -18.83
CA ALA A 53 21.81 -5.01 -18.18
C ALA A 53 21.71 -4.86 -16.65
N CYS A 54 22.65 -4.16 -16.02
CA CYS A 54 22.61 -3.85 -14.59
C CYS A 54 21.39 -2.98 -14.22
N ILE A 55 21.06 -1.96 -15.02
CA ILE A 55 19.89 -1.12 -14.79
C ILE A 55 18.60 -1.93 -14.92
N MET A 56 18.48 -2.78 -15.95
CA MET A 56 17.31 -3.65 -16.12
C MET A 56 17.12 -4.60 -14.92
N ALA A 57 18.21 -5.21 -14.43
CA ALA A 57 18.18 -6.06 -13.24
C ALA A 57 17.77 -5.27 -11.98
N THR A 58 18.27 -4.04 -11.82
CA THR A 58 17.93 -3.17 -10.68
C THR A 58 16.46 -2.77 -10.70
N VAL A 59 15.92 -2.41 -11.86
CA VAL A 59 14.49 -2.06 -12.01
C VAL A 59 13.60 -3.27 -11.73
N ALA A 60 13.94 -4.45 -12.26
CA ALA A 60 13.20 -5.68 -11.97
C ALA A 60 13.19 -6.00 -10.47
N TRP A 61 14.34 -5.83 -9.79
CA TRP A 61 14.45 -6.00 -8.35
C TRP A 61 13.56 -5.03 -7.56
N VAL A 62 13.61 -3.73 -7.89
CA VAL A 62 12.74 -2.71 -7.27
C VAL A 62 11.26 -3.02 -7.51
N GLY A 63 10.91 -3.52 -8.69
CA GLY A 63 9.55 -3.97 -9.00
C GLY A 63 9.07 -5.10 -8.08
N VAL A 64 9.91 -6.12 -7.86
CA VAL A 64 9.61 -7.23 -6.93
C VAL A 64 9.45 -6.73 -5.50
N LEU A 65 10.29 -5.79 -5.06
CA LEU A 65 10.18 -5.20 -3.73
C LEU A 65 8.85 -4.46 -3.56
N SER A 66 8.49 -3.59 -4.50
CA SER A 66 7.23 -2.85 -4.49
C SER A 66 6.01 -3.78 -4.49
N TYR A 67 6.06 -4.86 -5.27
CA TYR A 67 5.00 -5.86 -5.29
C TYR A 67 4.84 -6.55 -3.92
N LYS A 68 5.94 -7.01 -3.31
CA LYS A 68 5.90 -7.67 -2.00
C LYS A 68 5.35 -6.74 -0.92
N GLU A 69 5.70 -5.46 -0.96
CA GLU A 69 5.17 -4.48 -0.02
C GLU A 69 3.68 -4.20 -0.23
N GLY A 70 3.24 -4.04 -1.48
CA GLY A 70 1.83 -3.88 -1.83
C GLY A 70 0.99 -5.08 -1.41
N TYR A 71 1.51 -6.30 -1.61
CA TYR A 71 0.84 -7.53 -1.23
C TYR A 71 0.53 -7.61 0.27
N LYS A 72 1.44 -7.13 1.14
CA LYS A 72 1.19 -7.09 2.59
C LYS A 72 0.04 -6.16 2.97
N ASN A 73 -0.11 -5.03 2.27
CA ASN A 73 -1.24 -4.13 2.49
C ASN A 73 -2.56 -4.80 2.09
N GLU A 74 -2.57 -5.53 0.97
CA GLU A 74 -3.76 -6.25 0.51
C GLU A 74 -4.17 -7.37 1.48
N VAL A 75 -3.20 -8.17 1.96
CA VAL A 75 -3.47 -9.20 2.97
C VAL A 75 -4.01 -8.58 4.26
N THR A 76 -3.45 -7.44 4.70
CA THR A 76 -3.95 -6.72 5.88
C THR A 76 -5.40 -6.26 5.68
N LYS A 77 -5.73 -5.75 4.50
CA LYS A 77 -7.11 -5.38 4.15
C LYS A 77 -8.04 -6.58 4.18
N HIS A 78 -7.65 -7.71 3.57
CA HIS A 78 -8.42 -8.94 3.62
C HIS A 78 -8.63 -9.47 5.04
N ASN A 79 -7.64 -9.32 5.94
CA ASN A 79 -7.83 -9.65 7.35
C ASN A 79 -8.96 -8.80 7.96
N GLY A 80 -8.95 -7.49 7.71
CA GLY A 80 -10.03 -6.59 8.13
C GLY A 80 -11.39 -6.98 7.54
N GLU A 81 -11.44 -7.32 6.25
CA GLU A 81 -12.65 -7.78 5.58
C GLU A 81 -13.17 -9.10 6.17
N ALA A 82 -12.28 -10.04 6.55
CA ALA A 82 -12.65 -11.28 7.21
C ALA A 82 -13.29 -11.02 8.58
N TRP A 83 -12.73 -10.07 9.35
CA TRP A 83 -13.32 -9.61 10.61
C TRP A 83 -14.70 -8.99 10.42
N VAL A 84 -14.84 -8.05 9.47
CA VAL A 84 -16.13 -7.42 9.16
C VAL A 84 -17.14 -8.45 8.70
N LYS A 85 -16.75 -9.36 7.81
CA LYS A 85 -17.62 -10.41 7.29
C LYS A 85 -18.14 -11.29 8.42
N TRP A 86 -17.26 -11.79 9.27
CA TRP A 86 -17.67 -12.62 10.40
C TRP A 86 -18.60 -11.86 11.35
N MET A 87 -18.28 -10.61 11.70
CA MET A 87 -19.13 -9.81 12.59
C MET A 87 -20.51 -9.54 11.97
N LYS A 88 -20.59 -9.16 10.69
CA LYS A 88 -21.86 -8.96 9.99
C LYS A 88 -22.70 -10.23 9.96
N ASP A 89 -22.10 -11.36 9.57
CA ASP A 89 -22.77 -12.65 9.45
C ASP A 89 -23.30 -13.15 10.82
N ASN A 90 -22.73 -12.68 11.94
CA ASN A 90 -23.12 -13.07 13.30
C ASN A 90 -23.87 -11.97 14.10
N SER A 91 -24.08 -10.79 13.51
CA SER A 91 -24.69 -9.64 14.20
C SER A 91 -26.12 -9.91 14.66
N GLU A 92 -26.89 -10.68 13.90
CA GLU A 92 -28.25 -11.09 14.29
C GLU A 92 -28.22 -12.33 15.18
N ALA A 93 -27.36 -13.30 14.86
CA ALA A 93 -27.25 -14.59 15.56
C ALA A 93 -26.90 -14.42 17.04
N ARG A 94 -26.13 -13.39 17.40
CA ARG A 94 -25.77 -13.13 18.80
C ARG A 94 -26.96 -12.71 19.68
N THR A 95 -28.09 -12.32 19.10
CA THR A 95 -29.32 -12.01 19.85
C THR A 95 -30.15 -13.26 20.15
N GLN A 96 -29.79 -14.40 19.57
CA GLN A 96 -30.47 -15.68 19.77
C GLN A 96 -29.90 -16.41 20.99
N GLU A 97 -30.75 -17.19 21.66
CA GLU A 97 -30.31 -18.06 22.75
C GLU A 97 -29.33 -19.13 22.25
N GLY A 98 -28.27 -19.39 23.01
CA GLY A 98 -27.28 -20.42 22.67
C GLY A 98 -26.30 -20.04 21.56
N PHE A 99 -26.04 -18.74 21.35
CA PHE A 99 -25.00 -18.29 20.43
C PHE A 99 -23.63 -18.89 20.77
N SER A 100 -22.91 -19.34 19.73
CA SER A 100 -21.68 -20.13 19.87
C SER A 100 -20.53 -19.43 20.62
N VAL A 101 -20.53 -18.09 20.66
CA VAL A 101 -19.53 -17.29 21.37
C VAL A 101 -20.23 -16.55 22.51
N GLU A 102 -20.27 -17.18 23.68
CA GLU A 102 -21.10 -16.74 24.80
C GLU A 102 -20.77 -15.32 25.27
N ASN A 103 -19.47 -14.95 25.28
CA ASN A 103 -19.07 -13.60 25.69
C ASN A 103 -19.45 -12.52 24.68
N CYS A 104 -19.81 -12.89 23.44
CA CYS A 104 -20.29 -11.97 22.41
C CYS A 104 -21.82 -11.95 22.27
N ALA A 105 -22.54 -12.81 23.00
CA ALA A 105 -23.99 -12.86 22.95
C ALA A 105 -24.61 -11.57 23.52
N ALA A 106 -25.67 -11.08 22.89
CA ALA A 106 -26.49 -10.02 23.44
C ALA A 106 -27.23 -10.58 24.68
N SER A 107 -27.26 -9.82 25.77
CA SER A 107 -27.97 -10.20 26.99
C SER A 107 -28.53 -8.97 27.67
N GLU A 108 -29.81 -9.03 28.05
CA GLU A 108 -30.47 -7.97 28.82
C GLU A 108 -30.16 -8.08 30.32
N THR A 109 -29.73 -9.25 30.78
CA THR A 109 -29.53 -9.57 32.21
C THR A 109 -28.07 -9.53 32.62
N GLU A 110 -27.15 -9.84 31.70
CA GLU A 110 -25.72 -9.89 31.95
C GLU A 110 -24.97 -8.88 31.08
N ARG A 111 -24.18 -8.02 31.73
CA ARG A 111 -23.36 -7.04 31.03
C ARG A 111 -22.10 -7.69 30.46
N LYS A 112 -22.18 -8.15 29.21
CA LYS A 112 -21.03 -8.66 28.45
C LYS A 112 -20.13 -7.51 27.98
N ARG A 113 -18.83 -7.76 27.95
CA ARG A 113 -17.79 -6.77 27.63
C ARG A 113 -17.07 -7.13 26.33
N TRP A 114 -16.69 -6.10 25.58
CA TRP A 114 -15.93 -6.29 24.34
C TRP A 114 -14.64 -7.09 24.55
N GLY A 115 -13.88 -6.84 25.62
CA GLY A 115 -12.60 -7.52 25.85
C GLY A 115 -12.74 -9.04 26.00
N ASP A 116 -13.78 -9.49 26.71
CA ASP A 116 -14.06 -10.92 26.91
C ASP A 116 -14.53 -11.58 25.61
N CYS A 117 -15.42 -10.90 24.88
CA CYS A 117 -15.84 -11.29 23.53
C CYS A 117 -14.64 -11.42 22.59
N PHE A 118 -13.80 -10.38 22.52
CA PHE A 118 -12.63 -10.34 21.65
C PHE A 118 -11.65 -11.48 21.91
N LYS A 119 -11.39 -11.77 23.19
CA LYS A 119 -10.55 -12.91 23.58
C LYS A 119 -11.13 -14.22 23.08
N GLU A 120 -12.43 -14.43 23.27
CA GLU A 120 -13.08 -15.65 22.81
C GLU A 120 -13.09 -15.77 21.27
N LEU A 121 -13.27 -14.65 20.54
CA LEU A 121 -13.19 -14.62 19.08
C LEU A 121 -11.81 -15.02 18.58
N THR A 122 -10.76 -14.45 19.18
CA THR A 122 -9.37 -14.74 18.77
C THR A 122 -8.90 -16.12 19.17
N GLU A 123 -9.56 -16.78 20.13
CA GLU A 123 -9.24 -18.16 20.53
C GLU A 123 -10.07 -19.20 19.76
N LYS A 124 -11.40 -19.03 19.70
CA LYS A 124 -12.35 -20.07 19.26
C LYS A 124 -12.76 -19.97 17.79
N VAL A 125 -12.70 -18.79 17.18
CA VAL A 125 -13.26 -18.59 15.83
C VAL A 125 -12.19 -18.85 14.76
N ALA A 126 -12.27 -20.02 14.12
CA ALA A 126 -11.33 -20.49 13.09
C ALA A 126 -11.00 -19.47 11.96
N PRO A 127 -11.96 -18.71 11.39
CA PRO A 127 -11.61 -17.72 10.36
C PRO A 127 -10.88 -16.49 10.91
N LEU A 128 -10.86 -16.27 12.22
CA LEU A 128 -10.26 -15.09 12.85
C LEU A 128 -8.95 -15.42 13.58
N ASN A 129 -8.87 -16.58 14.24
CA ASN A 129 -7.70 -16.98 15.03
C ASN A 129 -6.46 -17.34 14.18
N ASN A 130 -6.66 -17.68 12.91
CA ASN A 130 -5.59 -18.00 11.97
C ASN A 130 -5.05 -16.77 11.22
N LEU A 131 -5.62 -15.58 11.45
CA LEU A 131 -5.21 -14.37 10.78
C LEU A 131 -3.91 -13.82 11.40
N THR A 132 -2.91 -13.65 10.55
CA THR A 132 -1.62 -13.08 10.95
C THR A 132 -1.36 -11.75 10.27
N ASN A 133 -0.73 -10.84 10.99
CA ASN A 133 -0.27 -9.58 10.44
C ASN A 133 0.96 -9.83 9.51
N PRO A 134 0.89 -9.49 8.21
CA PRO A 134 1.97 -9.79 7.25
C PRO A 134 3.22 -8.90 7.41
N PHE A 135 3.17 -7.88 8.27
CA PHE A 135 4.30 -7.00 8.59
C PHE A 135 5.10 -7.50 9.78
N THR A 136 4.43 -8.00 10.82
CA THR A 136 5.07 -8.43 12.08
C THR A 136 5.11 -9.95 12.24
N ASN A 137 4.32 -10.70 11.46
CA ASN A 137 4.07 -12.14 11.61
C ASN A 137 3.53 -12.54 13.00
N VAL A 138 2.89 -11.60 13.69
CA VAL A 138 2.17 -11.80 14.96
C VAL A 138 0.68 -11.97 14.64
N PRO A 139 -0.11 -12.68 15.46
CA PRO A 139 -1.57 -12.67 15.35
C PRO A 139 -2.12 -11.24 15.24
N VAL A 140 -3.18 -11.10 14.45
CA VAL A 140 -3.86 -9.81 14.31
C VAL A 140 -4.38 -9.38 15.68
N HIS A 141 -4.03 -8.15 16.08
CA HIS A 141 -4.45 -7.56 17.34
C HIS A 141 -5.08 -6.19 17.08
N PHE A 142 -5.84 -5.72 18.07
CA PHE A 142 -6.52 -4.43 18.00
C PHE A 142 -5.66 -3.35 18.67
N VAL A 143 -5.60 -2.18 18.03
CA VAL A 143 -4.88 -1.00 18.52
C VAL A 143 -5.83 0.15 18.75
N ALA A 144 -5.41 1.12 19.57
CA ALA A 144 -6.23 2.27 19.90
C ALA A 144 -6.39 3.28 18.76
N LYS A 145 -5.45 3.29 17.82
CA LYS A 145 -5.44 4.10 16.61
C LYS A 145 -4.32 3.60 15.70
N CYS A 146 -4.42 3.90 14.41
CA CYS A 146 -3.28 3.81 13.52
C CYS A 146 -2.38 5.04 13.72
N ASP A 147 -1.11 4.84 14.08
CA ASP A 147 -0.16 5.93 14.32
C ASP A 147 1.09 5.77 13.43
N PRO A 148 1.33 6.67 12.47
CA PRO A 148 2.53 6.63 11.63
C PRO A 148 3.85 6.74 12.41
N LYS A 149 3.80 7.26 13.64
CA LYS A 149 4.97 7.37 14.53
C LYS A 149 5.22 6.07 15.30
N ASP A 150 4.21 5.23 15.47
CA ASP A 150 4.31 3.95 16.17
C ASP A 150 4.22 2.78 15.19
N ARG A 151 5.39 2.19 14.91
CA ARG A 151 5.52 1.05 14.01
C ARG A 151 4.84 -0.22 14.53
N SER A 152 4.50 -0.30 15.81
CA SER A 152 3.76 -1.45 16.36
C SER A 152 2.32 -1.51 15.83
N THR A 153 1.76 -0.37 15.41
CA THR A 153 0.40 -0.29 14.88
C THR A 153 0.27 -0.78 13.44
N VAL A 154 1.37 -0.97 12.72
CA VAL A 154 1.37 -1.37 11.31
C VAL A 154 0.75 -2.76 11.14
N GLY A 155 -0.26 -2.88 10.28
CA GLY A 155 -0.98 -4.13 10.03
C GLY A 155 -1.98 -4.53 11.12
N ALA A 156 -2.16 -3.71 12.16
CA ALA A 156 -3.15 -3.93 13.21
C ALA A 156 -4.55 -3.47 12.78
N ILE A 157 -5.55 -3.87 13.56
CA ILE A 157 -6.94 -3.44 13.37
C ILE A 157 -7.28 -2.37 14.40
N PHE A 158 -7.99 -1.34 13.98
CA PHE A 158 -8.56 -0.33 14.84
C PHE A 158 -10.08 -0.37 14.72
N LEU A 159 -10.76 -0.49 15.86
CA LEU A 159 -12.21 -0.60 15.93
C LEU A 159 -12.79 0.58 16.72
N GLU A 160 -13.73 1.26 16.08
CA GLU A 160 -14.40 2.41 16.67
C GLU A 160 -15.88 2.08 16.84
N LYS A 161 -16.46 2.51 17.96
CA LYS A 161 -17.91 2.60 18.12
C LYS A 161 -18.38 3.96 17.62
N LEU A 162 -19.49 3.93 16.89
CA LEU A 162 -20.18 5.09 16.35
C LEU A 162 -21.40 5.36 17.24
N VAL A 163 -21.44 6.52 17.89
CA VAL A 163 -22.55 6.93 18.75
C VAL A 163 -23.27 8.10 18.08
N ALA A 164 -24.58 7.97 17.90
CA ALA A 164 -25.42 9.06 17.40
C ALA A 164 -25.40 10.23 18.39
N THR A 165 -25.19 11.43 17.88
CA THR A 165 -25.21 12.64 18.72
C THR A 165 -26.65 13.09 19.00
N PRO A 166 -26.87 13.88 20.07
CA PRO A 166 -28.18 14.43 20.34
C PRO A 166 -28.71 15.29 19.18
N LEU A 167 -30.03 15.25 18.99
CA LEU A 167 -30.73 16.07 17.99
C LEU A 167 -30.38 17.54 18.17
N GLY A 168 -30.00 18.20 17.08
CA GLY A 168 -29.53 19.61 17.07
C GLY A 168 -28.00 19.77 17.02
N SER A 169 -27.23 18.69 17.13
CA SER A 169 -25.78 18.71 16.86
C SER A 169 -25.50 18.85 15.36
N ALA A 170 -24.46 19.61 15.00
CA ALA A 170 -23.98 19.75 13.62
C ALA A 170 -23.30 18.48 13.09
N ILE A 171 -22.81 17.60 13.99
CA ILE A 171 -22.16 16.34 13.65
C ILE A 171 -23.10 15.21 14.06
N PRO A 172 -23.62 14.38 13.13
CA PRO A 172 -24.66 13.39 13.44
C PRO A 172 -24.15 12.16 14.20
N VAL A 173 -22.88 11.83 14.07
CA VAL A 173 -22.27 10.62 14.66
C VAL A 173 -20.85 10.95 15.13
N VAL A 174 -20.51 10.54 16.34
CA VAL A 174 -19.15 10.63 16.89
C VAL A 174 -18.56 9.24 16.98
N ALA A 175 -17.36 9.07 16.42
CA ALA A 175 -16.59 7.86 16.56
C ALA A 175 -15.73 7.93 17.82
N SER A 176 -15.75 6.85 18.60
CA SER A 176 -14.90 6.65 19.77
C SER A 176 -14.23 5.30 19.68
N GLN A 177 -13.02 5.16 20.22
CA GLN A 177 -12.37 3.85 20.32
C GLN A 177 -13.28 2.88 21.09
N LEU A 178 -13.43 1.66 20.57
CA LEU A 178 -14.02 0.55 21.33
C LEU A 178 -12.95 0.00 22.28
N VAL A 179 -13.22 0.04 23.58
CA VAL A 179 -12.29 -0.42 24.63
C VAL A 179 -12.81 -1.69 25.30
N ASP A 180 -11.92 -2.47 25.91
CA ASP A 180 -12.26 -3.78 26.49
C ASP A 180 -13.41 -3.75 27.51
N ILE A 181 -13.55 -2.65 28.24
CA ILE A 181 -14.61 -2.48 29.24
C ILE A 181 -15.97 -2.11 28.64
N ASP A 182 -16.02 -1.78 27.34
CA ASP A 182 -17.24 -1.33 26.70
C ASP A 182 -18.29 -2.45 26.67
N PRO A 183 -19.54 -2.11 27.02
CA PRO A 183 -20.62 -3.07 26.98
C PRO A 183 -21.01 -3.38 25.54
N ILE A 184 -21.33 -4.65 25.28
CA ILE A 184 -21.82 -5.14 23.98
C ILE A 184 -23.17 -5.85 24.13
N ASP A 185 -23.88 -5.54 25.22
CA ASP A 185 -25.22 -6.01 25.55
C ASP A 185 -26.24 -5.64 24.46
N THR A 186 -26.09 -4.46 23.83
CA THR A 186 -26.92 -3.99 22.72
C THR A 186 -26.18 -3.95 21.39
N LYS A 187 -26.91 -3.71 20.29
CA LYS A 187 -26.33 -3.46 18.97
C LYS A 187 -25.48 -2.18 18.98
N LEU A 188 -24.24 -2.30 18.50
CA LEU A 188 -23.32 -1.19 18.35
C LEU A 188 -23.10 -0.94 16.86
N SER A 189 -23.18 0.32 16.44
CA SER A 189 -22.63 0.73 15.16
C SER A 189 -21.11 0.80 15.30
N LEU A 190 -20.39 -0.01 14.54
CA LEU A 190 -18.93 -0.12 14.57
C LEU A 190 -18.32 0.32 13.24
N ARG A 191 -17.09 0.84 13.31
CA ARG A 191 -16.25 1.12 12.16
C ARG A 191 -14.94 0.38 12.32
N LEU A 192 -14.65 -0.52 11.38
CA LEU A 192 -13.39 -1.23 11.34
C LEU A 192 -12.43 -0.57 10.36
N THR A 193 -11.23 -0.31 10.85
CA THR A 193 -10.13 0.29 10.11
C THR A 193 -8.92 -0.63 10.24
N VAL A 194 -8.14 -0.78 9.17
CA VAL A 194 -6.84 -1.45 9.21
C VAL A 194 -5.72 -0.44 9.08
N CYS A 195 -4.60 -0.68 9.75
CA CYS A 195 -3.43 0.18 9.67
C CYS A 195 -2.49 -0.31 8.57
N ASP A 196 -2.17 0.53 7.60
CA ASP A 196 -1.28 0.16 6.49
C ASP A 196 0.20 0.12 6.89
N LYS A 197 1.08 -0.18 5.91
CA LYS A 197 2.54 -0.14 6.08
C LYS A 197 3.05 1.17 6.70
N GLY A 198 2.41 2.29 6.38
CA GLY A 198 2.76 3.62 6.88
C GLY A 198 2.18 3.94 8.25
N GLY A 199 1.36 3.05 8.83
CA GLY A 199 0.62 3.33 10.06
C GLY A 199 -0.58 4.26 9.83
N TYR A 200 -1.05 4.41 8.59
CA TYR A 200 -2.23 5.19 8.26
C TYR A 200 -3.49 4.34 8.31
N ALA A 201 -4.59 4.99 8.71
CA ALA A 201 -5.91 4.39 8.83
C ALA A 201 -6.56 4.18 7.46
N ASN A 202 -6.79 2.92 7.10
CA ASN A 202 -7.60 2.54 5.95
C ASN A 202 -8.93 1.95 6.42
N LYS A 203 -10.01 2.70 6.21
CA LYS A 203 -11.36 2.28 6.57
C LYS A 203 -11.77 1.09 5.71
N VAL A 204 -12.18 0.00 6.37
CA VAL A 204 -12.67 -1.21 5.69
C VAL A 204 -14.18 -1.10 5.50
N ASP A 205 -14.90 -0.93 6.61
CA ASP A 205 -16.37 -0.88 6.58
C ASP A 205 -16.95 -0.26 7.87
N GLU A 206 -18.19 0.20 7.76
CA GLU A 206 -19.05 0.62 8.88
C GLU A 206 -20.25 -0.33 8.93
N PHE A 207 -20.52 -0.92 10.08
CA PHE A 207 -21.50 -1.99 10.23
C PHE A 207 -22.10 -2.00 11.61
N GLU A 208 -23.18 -2.77 11.79
CA GLU A 208 -23.74 -2.99 13.11
C GLU A 208 -23.36 -4.38 13.58
N PHE A 209 -22.90 -4.46 14.82
CA PHE A 209 -22.66 -5.70 15.53
C PHE A 209 -23.51 -5.71 16.77
#